data_AF-A0A2I2KZT5-F1
#
_entry.id   AF-A0A2I2KZT5-F1
#
_cell.length_a   1.000
_cell.length_b   1.000
_cell.length_c   1.000
_cell.angle_alpha   90.00
_cell.angle_beta   90.00
_cell.angle_gamma   90.00
#
_symmetry.space_group_name_H-M   'P 1'
#
loop_
_entity.id
_entity.type
_entity.pdbx_description
1 polymer ?
#
loop_
_entity_poly.entity_id
_entity_poly.type
_entity_poly.pdbx_seq_one_letter_code
_entity_poly.pdbx_strand_id
1 'polypeptide(L)'
;MGDVSGDCAAPRISLGAYVLGALDPADRSALEAHLIDCADCRAELAGLAGLPGLLGRLRLDDVADLAGDPSLPTAAGQALPHQGGVPPVGAVPPVGAVRPGRDAPAPGHGSASPGRAGRSRAARRRAAAPGVGGPAERALVTIRRQRRTDRRRTVLGAAALVTAVAAAAVGITIAVTPGGEDGGFSTARPPGRMLTATGAASQVEAWVWVAADPAGSAFTVRLANVPPGSHCELVAQSVDGHRETAASWSANYHGAVEVRGTSGITPTSLAQLMIVDADGRQLVLLPARPA
;
A
#
# COMPACT_ATOMS: atom_id res chain seq x y z
N MET A 1 -14.46 -36.99 10.29
CA MET A 1 -13.42 -36.13 9.69
C MET A 1 -14.10 -34.83 9.32
N GLY A 2 -14.01 -33.83 10.20
CA GLY A 2 -14.61 -32.51 10.00
C GLY A 2 -13.73 -31.65 9.10
N ASP A 3 -14.38 -30.83 8.31
CA ASP A 3 -13.83 -29.92 7.33
C ASP A 3 -12.84 -28.91 7.96
N VAL A 4 -11.56 -29.01 7.60
CA VAL A 4 -10.50 -28.05 7.97
C VAL A 4 -10.45 -26.91 6.92
N SER A 5 -11.58 -26.60 6.26
CA SER A 5 -11.70 -25.49 5.30
C SER A 5 -12.02 -24.16 5.97
N GLY A 6 -11.43 -23.90 7.14
CA GLY A 6 -11.47 -22.58 7.78
C GLY A 6 -11.14 -21.50 6.74
N ASP A 7 -12.07 -20.57 6.56
CA ASP A 7 -12.18 -19.63 5.45
C ASP A 7 -10.86 -19.27 4.73
N CYS A 8 -10.70 -19.75 3.50
CA CYS A 8 -9.52 -19.51 2.66
C CYS A 8 -9.58 -18.18 1.90
N ALA A 9 -10.67 -17.42 1.97
CA ALA A 9 -10.85 -16.23 1.14
C ALA A 9 -9.77 -15.17 1.39
N ALA A 10 -9.50 -14.85 2.66
CA ALA A 10 -8.47 -13.87 3.01
C ALA A 10 -7.04 -14.37 2.71
N PRO A 11 -6.62 -15.59 3.11
CA PRO A 11 -5.30 -16.13 2.76
C PRO A 11 -5.01 -16.17 1.25
N ARG A 12 -5.99 -16.55 0.42
CA ARG A 12 -5.85 -16.66 -1.04
C ARG A 12 -5.50 -15.32 -1.70
N ILE A 13 -6.17 -14.24 -1.29
CA ILE A 13 -5.88 -12.89 -1.81
C ILE A 13 -4.44 -12.47 -1.49
N SER A 14 -3.92 -12.87 -0.33
CA SER A 14 -2.58 -12.51 0.12
C SER A 14 -1.44 -13.31 -0.52
N LEU A 15 -1.71 -14.43 -1.20
CA LEU A 15 -0.67 -15.29 -1.81
C LEU A 15 0.19 -14.54 -2.85
N GLY A 16 -0.42 -13.67 -3.67
CA GLY A 16 0.31 -12.87 -4.64
C GLY A 16 1.28 -11.89 -3.98
N ALA A 17 0.81 -11.19 -2.94
CA ALA A 17 1.66 -10.27 -2.17
C ALA A 17 2.75 -11.01 -1.39
N TYR A 18 2.48 -12.22 -0.91
CA TYR A 18 3.48 -13.08 -0.26
C TYR A 18 4.63 -13.43 -1.20
N VAL A 19 4.30 -13.92 -2.40
CA VAL A 19 5.27 -14.33 -3.43
C VAL A 19 6.12 -13.16 -3.94
N LEU A 20 5.53 -11.96 -4.02
CA LEU A 20 6.24 -10.73 -4.39
C LEU A 20 6.99 -10.08 -3.22
N GLY A 21 6.89 -10.63 -2.01
CA GLY A 21 7.53 -10.08 -0.81
C GLY A 21 6.91 -8.78 -0.29
N ALA A 22 5.69 -8.44 -0.72
CA ALA A 22 5.01 -7.18 -0.43
C ALA A 22 4.18 -7.18 0.88
N LEU A 23 4.02 -8.34 1.54
CA LEU A 23 3.32 -8.41 2.83
C LEU A 23 4.16 -7.86 3.99
N ASP A 24 3.49 -7.16 4.91
CA ASP A 24 4.08 -6.80 6.19
C ASP A 24 4.30 -8.03 7.09
N PRO A 25 5.08 -7.91 8.19
CA PRO A 25 5.43 -9.05 9.03
C PRO A 25 4.24 -9.73 9.72
N ALA A 26 3.20 -8.99 10.10
CA ALA A 26 2.04 -9.54 10.79
C ALA A 26 1.19 -10.38 9.84
N ASP A 27 0.88 -9.83 8.66
CA ASP A 27 0.11 -10.53 7.63
C ASP A 27 0.87 -11.75 7.09
N ARG A 28 2.19 -11.64 6.93
CA ARG A 28 3.04 -12.77 6.54
C ARG A 28 2.94 -13.92 7.55
N SER A 29 3.04 -13.61 8.85
CA SER A 29 2.99 -14.63 9.91
C SER A 29 1.62 -15.31 9.97
N ALA A 30 0.54 -14.56 9.78
CA ALA A 30 -0.82 -15.09 9.75
C ALA A 30 -1.05 -16.04 8.56
N LEU A 31 -0.55 -15.66 7.37
CA LEU A 31 -0.63 -16.50 6.18
C LEU A 31 0.22 -17.77 6.32
N GLU A 32 1.45 -17.67 6.85
CA GLU A 32 2.32 -18.83 7.06
C GLU A 32 1.70 -19.84 8.05
N ALA A 33 1.06 -19.35 9.13
CA ALA A 33 0.33 -20.21 10.05
C ALA A 33 -0.79 -20.98 9.34
N HIS A 34 -1.55 -20.33 8.46
CA HIS A 34 -2.59 -20.99 7.67
C HIS A 34 -2.03 -22.03 6.68
N LEU A 35 -0.88 -21.74 6.05
CA LEU A 35 -0.26 -22.65 5.08
C LEU A 35 0.22 -23.97 5.70
N ILE A 36 0.47 -24.00 7.01
CA ILE A 36 0.83 -25.24 7.73
C ILE A 36 -0.32 -26.25 7.62
N ASP A 37 -1.57 -25.79 7.77
CA ASP A 37 -2.73 -26.65 7.91
C ASP A 37 -3.59 -26.75 6.63
N CYS A 38 -3.45 -25.82 5.68
CA CYS A 38 -4.23 -25.81 4.44
C CYS A 38 -3.44 -26.32 3.22
N ALA A 39 -3.88 -27.44 2.64
CA ALA A 39 -3.26 -28.01 1.43
C ALA A 39 -3.59 -27.22 0.15
N ASP A 40 -4.80 -26.66 0.06
CA ASP A 40 -5.25 -25.96 -1.15
C ASP A 40 -4.50 -24.63 -1.33
N CYS A 41 -4.36 -23.84 -0.28
CA CYS A 41 -3.57 -22.61 -0.31
C CYS A 41 -2.09 -22.88 -0.62
N ARG A 42 -1.54 -24.02 -0.18
CA ARG A 42 -0.18 -24.44 -0.58
C ARG A 42 -0.08 -24.80 -2.06
N ALA A 43 -1.10 -25.45 -2.61
CA ALA A 43 -1.14 -25.77 -4.04
C ALA A 43 -1.23 -24.50 -4.90
N GLU A 44 -2.06 -23.53 -4.50
CA GLU A 44 -2.12 -22.24 -5.17
C GLU A 44 -0.82 -21.46 -5.08
N LEU A 45 -0.18 -21.43 -3.90
CA LEU A 45 1.13 -20.81 -3.72
C LEU A 45 2.18 -21.42 -4.68
N ALA A 46 2.18 -22.74 -4.84
CA ALA A 46 3.06 -23.42 -5.78
C ALA A 46 2.81 -23.00 -7.24
N GLY A 47 1.56 -22.74 -7.61
CA GLY A 47 1.19 -22.22 -8.93
C GLY A 47 1.75 -20.82 -9.21
N LEU A 48 1.92 -19.99 -8.17
CA LEU A 48 2.45 -18.64 -8.28
C LEU A 48 3.98 -18.55 -8.21
N ALA A 49 4.68 -19.61 -7.78
CA ALA A 49 6.12 -19.58 -7.50
C ALA A 49 7.00 -19.17 -8.72
N GLY A 50 6.51 -19.37 -9.95
CA GLY A 50 7.21 -18.97 -11.18
C GLY A 50 7.11 -17.48 -11.52
N LEU A 51 6.13 -16.78 -10.95
CA LEU A 51 5.77 -15.42 -11.33
C LEU A 51 6.87 -14.37 -11.04
N PRO A 52 7.55 -14.37 -9.87
CA PRO A 52 8.65 -13.42 -9.63
C PRO A 52 9.79 -13.55 -10.64
N GLY A 53 10.07 -14.77 -11.08
CA GLY A 53 11.10 -15.04 -12.09
C GLY A 53 10.72 -14.54 -13.48
N LEU A 54 9.43 -14.50 -13.81
CA LEU A 54 8.92 -13.91 -15.05
C LEU A 54 8.94 -12.38 -14.97
N LEU A 55 8.48 -11.80 -13.87
CA LEU A 55 8.49 -10.34 -13.66
C LEU A 55 9.90 -9.77 -13.61
N GLY A 56 10.87 -10.50 -13.05
CA GLY A 56 12.27 -10.08 -13.04
C GLY A 56 12.95 -10.00 -14.41
N ARG A 57 12.30 -10.45 -15.48
CA ARG A 57 12.79 -10.30 -16.87
C ARG A 57 12.40 -8.95 -17.48
N LEU A 58 11.41 -8.28 -16.91
CA LEU A 58 10.97 -6.98 -17.39
C LEU A 58 11.94 -5.91 -16.90
N ARG A 59 12.34 -5.02 -17.82
CA ARG A 59 13.04 -3.78 -17.48
C ARG A 59 12.03 -2.68 -17.26
N LEU A 60 12.43 -1.66 -16.51
CA LEU A 60 11.55 -0.51 -16.27
C LEU A 60 11.25 0.24 -17.57
N ASP A 61 12.20 0.25 -18.51
CA ASP A 61 12.04 0.83 -19.85
C ASP A 61 10.97 0.07 -20.66
N ASP A 62 10.95 -1.26 -20.61
CA ASP A 62 9.94 -2.09 -21.30
C ASP A 62 8.50 -1.76 -20.81
N VAL A 63 8.37 -1.34 -19.55
CA VAL A 63 7.08 -0.94 -18.95
C VAL A 63 6.74 0.51 -19.32
N ALA A 64 7.73 1.40 -19.39
CA ALA A 64 7.54 2.79 -19.80
C ALA A 64 7.06 2.90 -21.25
N ASP A 65 7.58 2.04 -22.14
CA ASP A 65 7.17 1.97 -23.54
C ASP A 65 5.70 1.55 -23.70
N LEU A 66 5.20 0.67 -22.83
CA LEU A 66 3.77 0.32 -22.76
C LEU A 66 2.94 1.51 -22.23
N ALA A 67 3.40 2.20 -21.20
CA ALA A 67 2.67 3.35 -20.64
C ALA A 67 2.54 4.54 -21.61
N GLY A 68 3.42 4.63 -22.61
CA GLY A 68 3.38 5.64 -23.67
C GLY A 68 2.55 5.25 -24.91
N ASP A 69 2.04 4.03 -24.99
CA ASP A 69 1.22 3.57 -26.12
C ASP A 69 -0.20 4.16 -26.04
N PRO A 70 -0.62 5.04 -26.98
CA PRO A 70 -1.94 5.66 -26.96
C PRO A 70 -3.08 4.66 -27.28
N SER A 71 -2.73 3.45 -27.74
CA SER A 71 -3.67 2.37 -28.09
C SER A 71 -4.03 1.53 -26.87
N LEU A 72 -3.16 1.51 -25.84
CA LEU A 72 -3.50 0.89 -24.58
C LEU A 72 -4.49 1.81 -23.85
N PRO A 73 -5.52 1.24 -23.19
CA PRO A 73 -6.33 2.04 -22.31
C PRO A 73 -5.39 2.69 -21.31
N THR A 74 -5.26 4.02 -21.36
CA THR A 74 -4.60 4.75 -20.28
C THR A 74 -5.35 4.32 -19.04
N ALA A 75 -4.67 3.60 -18.16
CA ALA A 75 -5.12 3.48 -16.79
C ALA A 75 -4.98 4.89 -16.18
N ALA A 76 -5.77 5.85 -16.66
CA ALA A 76 -6.31 6.89 -15.83
C ALA A 76 -6.95 6.07 -14.72
N GLY A 77 -6.22 5.95 -13.61
CA GLY A 77 -6.54 5.03 -12.55
C GLY A 77 -8.00 5.25 -12.22
N GLN A 78 -8.84 4.29 -12.62
CA GLN A 78 -10.04 4.05 -11.89
C GLN A 78 -9.48 3.61 -10.55
N ALA A 79 -9.33 4.59 -9.67
CA ALA A 79 -8.95 4.39 -8.30
C ALA A 79 -10.03 3.48 -7.74
N LEU A 80 -9.81 2.17 -7.85
CA LEU A 80 -10.35 1.23 -6.90
C LEU A 80 -10.03 1.87 -5.56
N PRO A 81 -11.03 2.14 -4.70
CA PRO A 81 -10.76 2.73 -3.40
C PRO A 81 -9.77 1.81 -2.67
N HIS A 82 -8.51 2.21 -2.63
CA HIS A 82 -7.45 1.50 -1.93
C HIS A 82 -7.83 1.51 -0.45
N GLN A 83 -8.37 0.40 0.05
CA GLN A 83 -8.71 0.22 1.47
C GLN A 83 -7.49 -0.08 2.35
N GLY A 84 -6.29 0.06 1.81
CA GLY A 84 -5.03 0.00 2.56
C GLY A 84 -3.99 0.80 1.81
N GLY A 85 -3.48 1.86 2.43
CA GLY A 85 -2.35 2.61 1.86
C GLY A 85 -1.13 1.70 1.82
N VAL A 86 -0.62 1.41 0.61
CA VAL A 86 0.80 1.05 0.48
C VAL A 86 1.60 2.30 0.88
N PRO A 87 2.38 2.29 1.98
CA PRO A 87 3.30 3.38 2.26
C PRO A 87 4.26 3.53 1.07
N PRO A 88 4.79 4.75 0.80
CA PRO A 88 5.72 4.93 -0.30
C PRO A 88 6.89 3.97 -0.14
N VAL A 89 7.09 3.10 -1.13
CA VAL A 89 8.28 2.24 -1.21
C VAL A 89 9.47 3.19 -1.31
N GLY A 90 10.20 3.32 -0.21
CA GLY A 90 11.45 4.06 -0.20
C GLY A 90 12.37 3.54 -1.30
N ALA A 91 13.06 4.46 -1.98
CA ALA A 91 13.88 4.20 -3.15
C ALA A 91 14.68 2.88 -3.02
N VAL A 92 14.35 1.92 -3.89
CA VAL A 92 15.15 0.70 -4.07
C VAL A 92 16.52 1.16 -4.60
N PRO A 93 17.63 0.95 -3.86
CA PRO A 93 18.95 1.34 -4.36
C PRO A 93 19.28 0.51 -5.61
N PRO A 94 19.95 1.10 -6.63
CA PRO A 94 20.26 0.37 -7.86
C PRO A 94 21.22 -0.77 -7.55
N VAL A 95 20.82 -2.00 -7.89
CA VAL A 95 21.70 -3.16 -7.87
C VAL A 95 22.73 -2.96 -9.00
N GLY A 96 23.89 -2.42 -8.62
CA GLY A 96 24.99 -2.15 -9.54
C GLY A 96 25.44 -3.43 -10.25
N ALA A 97 25.53 -3.33 -11.57
CA ALA A 97 25.90 -4.40 -12.50
C ALA A 97 27.21 -5.09 -12.09
N VAL A 98 27.15 -6.40 -11.88
CA VAL A 98 28.34 -7.24 -11.73
C VAL A 98 29.04 -7.30 -13.09
N ARG A 99 30.24 -6.70 -13.18
CA ARG A 99 31.20 -6.97 -14.25
C ARG A 99 32.42 -7.73 -13.70
N PRO A 100 33.02 -8.63 -14.51
CA PRO A 100 33.89 -9.67 -14.01
C PRO A 100 35.29 -9.11 -13.73
N GLY A 101 35.72 -9.16 -12.47
CA GLY A 101 37.08 -8.86 -12.08
C GLY A 101 38.01 -10.01 -12.47
N ARG A 102 38.74 -9.83 -13.57
CA ARG A 102 40.00 -10.54 -13.84
C ARG A 102 41.11 -9.98 -12.93
N ASP A 103 42.10 -10.85 -12.75
CA ASP A 103 43.47 -10.58 -12.30
C ASP A 103 43.71 -10.52 -10.77
N ALA A 104 44.06 -11.68 -10.24
CA ALA A 104 44.77 -11.85 -8.98
C ALA A 104 46.26 -11.50 -9.14
N PRO A 105 46.90 -10.85 -8.15
CA PRO A 105 48.35 -10.93 -7.98
C PRO A 105 48.74 -11.87 -6.83
N ALA A 106 49.84 -12.57 -7.08
CA ALA A 106 50.43 -13.65 -6.31
C ALA A 106 50.97 -13.25 -4.91
N PRO A 107 51.11 -14.22 -3.98
CA PRO A 107 51.81 -14.00 -2.73
C PRO A 107 53.32 -14.22 -2.88
N GLY A 108 54.07 -13.28 -2.28
CA GLY A 108 55.51 -13.30 -2.17
C GLY A 108 56.04 -14.39 -1.24
N HIS A 109 57.25 -14.81 -1.58
CA HIS A 109 57.98 -15.93 -0.99
C HIS A 109 58.85 -15.44 0.18
N GLY A 110 58.88 -16.21 1.27
CA GLY A 110 59.75 -15.96 2.41
C GLY A 110 60.16 -17.28 3.07
N SER A 111 61.22 -17.87 2.51
CA SER A 111 62.07 -18.96 3.05
C SER A 111 62.70 -18.52 4.40
N ALA A 112 63.22 -19.33 5.34
CA ALA A 112 63.79 -20.68 5.39
C ALA A 112 63.87 -21.09 6.91
N SER A 113 63.47 -22.30 7.36
CA SER A 113 64.24 -23.55 7.57
C SER A 113 65.38 -23.52 8.63
N PRO A 114 65.85 -24.68 9.20
CA PRO A 114 65.14 -25.92 9.57
C PRO A 114 65.70 -26.64 10.86
N GLY A 115 65.05 -27.74 11.27
CA GLY A 115 65.65 -28.87 12.02
C GLY A 115 64.67 -29.49 13.04
N ARG A 116 64.52 -30.80 13.25
CA ARG A 116 65.09 -32.02 12.67
C ARG A 116 64.13 -33.19 12.97
N ALA A 117 64.03 -34.12 12.00
CA ALA A 117 63.48 -35.48 11.99
C ALA A 117 62.79 -36.11 13.23
N GLY A 118 61.61 -36.69 13.00
CA GLY A 118 60.95 -37.62 13.93
C GLY A 118 59.68 -38.27 13.37
N ARG A 119 59.85 -39.30 12.52
CA ARG A 119 58.96 -40.43 12.17
C ARG A 119 57.51 -40.38 12.73
N SER A 120 56.49 -40.49 11.87
CA SER A 120 55.40 -41.49 11.98
C SER A 120 54.26 -41.32 10.97
N ARG A 121 53.99 -42.42 10.26
CA ARG A 121 52.70 -42.99 9.85
C ARG A 121 51.65 -42.13 9.10
N ALA A 122 51.43 -42.62 7.88
CA ALA A 122 50.14 -43.03 7.33
C ALA A 122 49.30 -42.02 6.52
N ALA A 123 48.81 -42.59 5.41
CA ALA A 123 47.58 -42.27 4.69
C ALA A 123 47.51 -40.97 3.87
N ARG A 124 47.94 -41.13 2.62
CA ARG A 124 47.22 -40.79 1.37
C ARG A 124 46.08 -39.76 1.51
N ARG A 125 46.30 -38.63 0.83
CA ARG A 125 45.33 -37.62 0.36
C ARG A 125 43.97 -38.21 -0.06
N ARG A 126 42.89 -37.59 0.40
CA ARG A 126 41.73 -37.12 -0.41
C ARG A 126 41.12 -35.90 0.28
N ALA A 127 40.71 -34.93 -0.54
CA ALA A 127 40.16 -33.65 -0.13
C ALA A 127 38.70 -33.76 0.35
N ALA A 128 38.30 -32.88 1.27
CA ALA A 128 36.91 -32.44 1.47
C ALA A 128 36.92 -31.03 2.10
N ALA A 129 35.94 -30.22 1.69
CA ALA A 129 35.91 -28.75 1.71
C ALA A 129 35.88 -28.05 3.09
N PRO A 130 36.26 -26.75 3.17
CA PRO A 130 35.95 -25.93 4.33
C PRO A 130 34.45 -25.55 4.36
N GLY A 131 33.82 -25.80 5.51
CA GLY A 131 32.46 -25.41 5.83
C GLY A 131 32.25 -23.91 5.85
N VAL A 132 31.13 -23.50 5.29
CA VAL A 132 30.70 -22.11 5.13
C VAL A 132 30.06 -21.65 6.44
N GLY A 133 30.81 -20.91 7.26
CA GLY A 133 30.20 -19.96 8.19
C GLY A 133 29.55 -18.86 7.36
N GLY A 134 28.24 -18.71 7.50
CA GLY A 134 27.44 -17.81 6.65
C GLY A 134 27.85 -16.33 6.77
N PRO A 135 27.66 -15.53 5.71
CA PRO A 135 28.07 -14.12 5.67
C PRO A 135 27.36 -13.23 6.70
N ALA A 136 26.26 -13.72 7.29
CA ALA A 136 25.45 -12.99 8.27
C ALA A 136 26.19 -12.74 9.60
N GLU A 137 26.96 -13.71 10.09
CA GLU A 137 27.65 -13.58 11.39
C GLU A 137 28.87 -12.64 11.33
N ARG A 138 29.49 -12.49 10.15
CA ARG A 138 30.61 -11.54 9.95
C ARG A 138 30.12 -10.10 9.72
N ALA A 139 28.91 -9.91 9.20
CA ALA A 139 28.32 -8.59 8.97
C ALA A 139 27.95 -7.85 10.27
N LEU A 140 27.64 -8.59 11.34
CA LEU A 140 27.27 -7.98 12.63
C LEU A 140 28.46 -7.33 13.36
N VAL A 141 29.70 -7.74 13.07
CA VAL A 141 30.90 -7.20 13.73
C VAL A 141 31.38 -5.88 13.10
N THR A 142 31.11 -5.64 11.82
CA THR A 142 31.58 -4.44 11.11
C THR A 142 30.68 -3.21 11.33
N ILE A 143 29.38 -3.38 11.60
CA ILE A 143 28.41 -2.28 11.73
C ILE A 143 28.65 -1.43 13.01
N ARG A 144 29.31 -1.96 14.04
CA ARG A 144 29.49 -1.24 15.32
C ARG A 144 30.58 -0.17 15.33
N ARG A 145 31.57 -0.21 14.43
CA ARG A 145 32.66 0.79 14.43
C ARG A 145 32.33 2.09 13.68
N GLN A 146 31.49 2.04 12.65
CA GLN A 146 31.16 3.22 11.83
C GLN A 146 30.17 4.20 12.50
N ARG A 147 29.24 3.72 13.35
CA ARG A 147 28.26 4.61 14.01
C ARG A 147 28.87 5.59 15.03
N ARG A 148 30.09 5.35 15.51
CA ARG A 148 30.77 6.22 16.50
C ARG A 148 31.41 7.45 15.86
N THR A 149 31.75 7.42 14.57
CA THR A 149 32.43 8.52 13.87
C THR A 149 31.49 9.54 13.26
N ASP A 150 30.28 9.15 12.81
CA ASP A 150 29.30 10.10 12.28
C ASP A 150 28.59 10.92 13.37
N ARG A 151 28.39 10.35 14.56
CA ARG A 151 27.76 11.04 15.70
C ARG A 151 28.59 12.19 16.28
N ARG A 152 29.89 12.27 15.96
CA ARG A 152 30.78 13.35 16.40
C ARG A 152 30.74 14.59 15.49
N ARG A 153 30.17 14.49 14.29
CA ARG A 153 30.11 15.62 13.33
C ARG A 153 28.85 16.47 13.45
N THR A 154 27.85 16.06 14.24
CA THR A 154 26.58 16.81 14.42
C THR A 154 26.55 17.71 15.67
N VAL A 155 27.68 18.02 16.30
CA VAL A 155 27.74 18.87 17.51
C VAL A 155 28.43 20.23 17.27
N LEU A 156 28.81 20.58 16.04
CA LEU A 156 29.35 21.92 15.73
C LEU A 156 28.59 22.53 14.55
N GLY A 157 27.51 23.24 14.89
CA GLY A 157 26.66 23.95 13.94
C GLY A 157 25.52 24.71 14.63
N ALA A 158 25.82 25.36 15.76
CA ALA A 158 24.91 26.28 16.44
C ALA A 158 25.66 27.60 16.68
N ALA A 159 25.33 28.64 15.89
CA ALA A 159 25.54 30.04 16.24
C ALA A 159 24.74 30.98 15.32
N ALA A 160 23.73 31.63 15.91
CA ALA A 160 23.19 32.99 15.62
C ALA A 160 22.41 33.20 14.30
N LEU A 161 21.25 33.89 14.23
CA LEU A 161 20.76 35.03 15.01
C LEU A 161 19.23 35.04 15.15
N VAL A 162 18.75 35.45 16.33
CA VAL A 162 17.41 36.00 16.56
C VAL A 162 17.54 37.53 16.54
N THR A 163 16.72 38.22 15.74
CA THR A 163 16.30 39.61 16.02
C THR A 163 14.89 39.88 15.48
N ALA A 164 13.97 40.00 16.46
CA ALA A 164 12.89 40.96 16.67
C ALA A 164 12.02 41.55 15.54
N VAL A 165 10.75 41.68 15.92
CA VAL A 165 9.53 42.16 15.26
C VAL A 165 9.41 43.69 15.16
N ALA A 166 8.57 44.11 14.21
CA ALA A 166 7.81 45.38 14.07
C ALA A 166 8.51 46.64 13.54
N ALA A 167 8.20 47.01 12.28
CA ALA A 167 7.22 48.06 11.95
C ALA A 167 7.35 48.47 10.47
N ALA A 168 6.26 48.33 9.70
CA ALA A 168 5.85 49.29 8.67
C ALA A 168 4.59 48.77 7.96
N ALA A 169 3.47 49.43 8.21
CA ALA A 169 2.32 49.39 7.34
C ALA A 169 2.70 50.02 6.00
N VAL A 170 2.71 49.22 4.93
CA VAL A 170 2.57 49.70 3.55
C VAL A 170 1.52 48.80 2.92
N GLY A 171 0.38 49.38 2.59
CA GLY A 171 -0.69 48.68 1.89
C GLY A 171 -0.18 48.11 0.59
N ILE A 172 -0.15 46.78 0.49
CA ILE A 172 -0.02 46.09 -0.77
C ILE A 172 -1.41 45.54 -1.07
N THR A 173 -2.15 46.27 -1.90
CA THR A 173 -3.27 45.72 -2.65
C THR A 173 -2.70 44.66 -3.60
N ILE A 174 -2.66 43.40 -3.16
CA ILE A 174 -2.37 42.30 -4.09
C ILE A 174 -3.67 42.06 -4.85
N ALA A 175 -3.67 42.50 -6.10
CA ALA A 175 -4.67 42.09 -7.07
C ALA A 175 -4.66 40.56 -7.16
N VAL A 176 -5.81 39.94 -6.83
CA VAL A 176 -6.07 38.54 -7.11
C VAL A 176 -6.00 38.35 -8.61
N THR A 177 -5.06 37.54 -9.07
CA THR A 177 -5.18 36.82 -10.34
C THR A 177 -5.08 35.32 -10.05
N PRO A 178 -6.02 34.51 -10.55
CA PRO A 178 -6.06 33.07 -10.30
C PRO A 178 -5.11 32.37 -11.26
N GLY A 179 -4.32 31.42 -10.77
CA GLY A 179 -3.39 30.67 -11.63
C GLY A 179 -2.24 30.07 -10.84
N GLY A 180 -2.57 29.15 -9.94
CA GLY A 180 -1.60 28.33 -9.23
C GLY A 180 -2.27 27.03 -8.87
N GLU A 181 -2.13 26.02 -9.72
CA GLU A 181 -2.55 24.64 -9.48
C GLU A 181 -1.62 24.01 -8.46
N ASP A 182 -1.73 24.46 -7.20
CA ASP A 182 -1.21 23.70 -6.08
C ASP A 182 -2.18 22.53 -5.88
N GLY A 183 -1.80 21.37 -6.42
CA GLY A 183 -2.41 20.06 -6.16
C GLY A 183 -2.19 19.61 -4.71
N GLY A 184 -2.50 20.49 -3.75
CA GLY A 184 -2.59 20.13 -2.35
C GLY A 184 -3.81 19.24 -2.16
N PHE A 185 -3.59 17.98 -1.81
CA PHE A 185 -4.64 17.14 -1.25
C PHE A 185 -5.12 17.80 0.04
N SER A 186 -6.21 18.57 -0.04
CA SER A 186 -6.85 19.14 1.12
C SER A 186 -7.39 18.00 1.98
N THR A 187 -6.77 17.78 3.13
CA THR A 187 -7.28 16.84 4.15
C THR A 187 -8.43 17.45 4.96
N ALA A 188 -8.72 18.74 4.76
CA ALA A 188 -9.86 19.39 5.38
C ALA A 188 -11.15 18.88 4.73
N ARG A 189 -12.06 18.35 5.56
CA ARG A 189 -13.39 17.90 5.10
C ARG A 189 -14.08 19.09 4.41
N PRO A 190 -14.42 19.00 3.12
CA PRO A 190 -15.06 20.10 2.43
C PRO A 190 -16.40 20.44 3.09
N PRO A 191 -16.81 21.72 3.07
CA PRO A 191 -18.09 22.14 3.62
C PRO A 191 -19.20 21.30 2.99
N GLY A 192 -20.09 20.80 3.83
CA GLY A 192 -21.09 19.83 3.42
C GLY A 192 -22.20 19.70 4.45
N ARG A 193 -23.19 18.88 4.10
CA ARG A 193 -24.35 18.59 4.92
C ARG A 193 -24.34 17.12 5.32
N MET A 194 -24.54 16.85 6.61
CA MET A 194 -24.79 15.50 7.09
C MET A 194 -26.26 15.14 6.90
N LEU A 195 -26.52 14.03 6.22
CA LEU A 195 -27.81 13.36 6.18
C LEU A 195 -27.75 12.14 7.08
N THR A 196 -28.84 11.85 7.80
CA THR A 196 -28.93 10.69 8.68
C THR A 196 -30.27 10.02 8.50
N ALA A 197 -30.29 8.69 8.45
CA ALA A 197 -31.53 7.92 8.43
C ALA A 197 -31.30 6.49 8.91
N THR A 198 -32.37 5.89 9.41
CA THR A 198 -32.42 4.47 9.79
C THR A 198 -33.53 3.80 9.00
N GLY A 199 -33.22 2.68 8.35
CA GLY A 199 -34.20 1.91 7.59
C GLY A 199 -35.19 1.23 8.54
N ALA A 200 -36.49 1.53 8.40
CA ALA A 200 -37.51 0.98 9.30
C ALA A 200 -37.57 -0.56 9.29
N ALA A 201 -37.50 -1.18 8.10
CA ALA A 201 -37.55 -2.63 7.95
C ALA A 201 -36.17 -3.30 8.13
N SER A 202 -35.10 -2.63 7.70
CA SER A 202 -33.74 -3.19 7.68
C SER A 202 -32.98 -2.97 8.99
N GLN A 203 -33.37 -1.97 9.79
CA GLN A 203 -32.63 -1.47 10.95
C GLN A 203 -31.19 -1.02 10.64
N VAL A 204 -30.89 -0.83 9.35
CA VAL A 204 -29.61 -0.30 8.87
C VAL A 204 -29.56 1.19 9.15
N GLU A 205 -28.49 1.65 9.77
CA GLU A 205 -28.30 3.06 10.15
C GLU A 205 -27.23 3.70 9.26
N ALA A 206 -27.57 4.82 8.63
CA ALA A 206 -26.72 5.51 7.67
C ALA A 206 -26.52 6.98 8.04
N TRP A 207 -25.26 7.42 7.97
CA TRP A 207 -24.86 8.82 8.00
C TRP A 207 -24.12 9.15 6.71
N VAL A 208 -24.61 10.11 5.94
CA VAL A 208 -23.99 10.50 4.68
C VAL A 208 -23.65 11.96 4.70
N TRP A 209 -22.35 12.26 4.66
CA TRP A 209 -21.88 13.61 4.42
C TRP A 209 -21.87 13.89 2.93
N VAL A 210 -22.58 14.93 2.51
CA VAL A 210 -22.67 15.40 1.14
C VAL A 210 -21.89 16.70 1.02
N ALA A 211 -20.88 16.74 0.18
CA ALA A 211 -20.11 17.94 -0.12
C ALA A 211 -20.19 18.28 -1.62
N ALA A 212 -20.01 19.56 -1.94
CA ALA A 212 -19.82 19.97 -3.32
C ALA A 212 -18.47 19.47 -3.84
N ASP A 213 -18.48 18.94 -5.06
CA ASP A 213 -17.30 18.57 -5.83
C ASP A 213 -17.38 19.25 -7.21
N PRO A 214 -16.26 19.63 -7.85
CA PRO A 214 -16.31 20.23 -9.18
C PRO A 214 -17.08 19.42 -10.22
N ALA A 215 -17.08 18.09 -10.10
CA ALA A 215 -17.82 17.19 -10.98
C ALA A 215 -19.28 16.94 -10.55
N GLY A 216 -19.70 17.42 -9.37
CA GLY A 216 -21.06 17.26 -8.84
C GLY A 216 -21.09 17.19 -7.31
N SER A 217 -21.32 15.99 -6.76
CA SER A 217 -21.32 15.75 -5.32
C SER A 217 -20.30 14.69 -4.92
N ALA A 218 -19.62 14.94 -3.82
CA ALA A 218 -18.83 13.93 -3.11
C ALA A 218 -19.58 13.46 -1.85
N PHE A 219 -19.56 12.16 -1.61
CA PHE A 219 -20.23 11.51 -0.51
C PHE A 219 -19.22 10.80 0.40
N THR A 220 -19.41 10.94 1.72
CA THR A 220 -18.79 10.07 2.72
C THR A 220 -19.89 9.42 3.53
N VAL A 221 -20.10 8.13 3.30
CA VAL A 221 -21.11 7.28 3.94
C VAL A 221 -20.48 6.59 5.12
N ARG A 222 -21.12 6.63 6.28
CA ARG A 222 -20.92 5.69 7.37
C ARG A 222 -22.18 4.86 7.49
N LEU A 223 -22.04 3.54 7.47
CA LEU A 223 -23.16 2.61 7.47
C LEU A 223 -22.96 1.53 8.51
N ALA A 224 -23.96 1.28 9.35
CA ALA A 224 -23.95 0.30 10.41
C ALA A 224 -25.11 -0.69 10.30
N ASN A 225 -24.96 -1.85 10.93
CA ASN A 225 -25.99 -2.90 11.04
C ASN A 225 -26.44 -3.50 9.69
N VAL A 226 -25.55 -3.54 8.71
CA VAL A 226 -25.82 -4.19 7.42
C VAL A 226 -25.69 -5.71 7.58
N PRO A 227 -26.61 -6.51 7.03
CA PRO A 227 -26.47 -7.96 7.00
C PRO A 227 -25.15 -8.37 6.30
N PRO A 228 -24.30 -9.20 6.93
CA PRO A 228 -23.00 -9.57 6.38
C PRO A 228 -23.17 -10.30 5.05
N GLY A 229 -22.24 -10.06 4.11
CA GLY A 229 -22.26 -10.65 2.77
C GLY A 229 -23.21 -9.98 1.76
N SER A 230 -23.91 -8.92 2.15
CA SER A 230 -24.73 -8.13 1.21
C SER A 230 -23.86 -7.32 0.25
N HIS A 231 -24.23 -7.24 -1.03
CA HIS A 231 -23.71 -6.19 -1.93
C HIS A 231 -24.61 -4.96 -1.80
N CYS A 232 -24.02 -3.78 -1.62
CA CYS A 232 -24.74 -2.55 -1.42
C CYS A 232 -24.31 -1.49 -2.43
N GLU A 233 -25.27 -0.67 -2.84
CA GLU A 233 -25.02 0.51 -3.67
C GLU A 233 -25.60 1.76 -3.01
N LEU A 234 -24.84 2.86 -3.08
CA LEU A 234 -25.35 4.21 -2.82
C LEU A 234 -25.85 4.79 -4.13
N VAL A 235 -27.15 5.05 -4.22
CA VAL A 235 -27.79 5.63 -5.40
C VAL A 235 -28.22 7.06 -5.08
N ALA A 236 -27.69 8.02 -5.83
CA ALA A 236 -28.11 9.41 -5.79
C ALA A 236 -29.24 9.65 -6.80
N GLN A 237 -30.29 10.36 -6.38
CA GLN A 237 -31.39 10.74 -7.26
C GLN A 237 -31.54 12.26 -7.33
N SER A 238 -31.58 12.79 -8.55
CA SER A 238 -31.88 14.18 -8.87
C SER A 238 -33.37 14.48 -8.66
N VAL A 239 -33.72 15.75 -8.44
CA VAL A 239 -35.09 16.26 -8.49
C VAL A 239 -35.83 15.95 -9.78
N ASP A 240 -35.11 15.81 -10.89
CA ASP A 240 -35.68 15.47 -12.20
C ASP A 240 -35.91 13.97 -12.35
N GLY A 241 -35.63 13.18 -11.32
CA GLY A 241 -35.82 11.73 -11.26
C GLY A 241 -34.64 10.91 -11.74
N HIS A 242 -33.64 11.51 -12.42
CA HIS A 242 -32.40 10.85 -12.84
C HIS A 242 -31.67 10.21 -11.65
N ARG A 243 -31.18 8.98 -11.83
CA ARG A 243 -30.49 8.20 -10.80
C ARG A 243 -29.07 7.86 -11.24
N GLU A 244 -28.12 7.99 -10.33
CA GLU A 244 -26.73 7.59 -10.53
C GLU A 244 -26.24 6.76 -9.34
N THR A 245 -25.58 5.65 -9.61
CA THR A 245 -24.86 4.89 -8.58
C THR A 245 -23.57 5.62 -8.24
N ALA A 246 -23.49 6.14 -7.02
CA ALA A 246 -22.37 6.95 -6.55
C ALA A 246 -21.25 6.12 -5.88
N ALA A 247 -21.58 4.93 -5.37
CA ALA A 247 -20.62 3.96 -4.85
C ALA A 247 -21.26 2.56 -4.77
N SER A 248 -20.44 1.51 -4.87
CA SER A 248 -20.83 0.11 -4.66
C SER A 248 -19.82 -0.58 -3.75
N TRP A 249 -20.25 -1.39 -2.80
CA TRP A 249 -19.37 -2.15 -1.91
C TRP A 249 -20.01 -3.44 -1.41
N SER A 250 -19.20 -4.36 -0.92
CA SER A 250 -19.68 -5.58 -0.25
C SER A 250 -19.55 -5.45 1.26
N ALA A 251 -20.58 -5.86 1.99
CA ALA A 251 -20.67 -5.81 3.44
C ALA A 251 -19.90 -6.95 4.12
N ASN A 252 -18.57 -6.94 3.93
CA ASN A 252 -17.65 -7.93 4.50
C ASN A 252 -17.05 -7.46 5.83
N TYR A 253 -17.85 -6.77 6.64
CA TYR A 253 -17.43 -6.16 7.89
C TYR A 253 -18.43 -6.44 9.01
N HIS A 254 -17.96 -6.32 10.25
CA HIS A 254 -18.81 -6.33 11.44
C HIS A 254 -18.95 -4.91 11.99
N GLY A 255 -20.17 -4.51 12.34
CA GLY A 255 -20.44 -3.16 12.86
C GLY A 255 -20.62 -2.14 11.74
N ALA A 256 -19.67 -1.22 11.59
CA ALA A 256 -19.79 -0.07 10.69
C ALA A 256 -18.63 0.05 9.69
N VAL A 257 -18.94 0.56 8.50
CA VAL A 257 -17.97 0.87 7.44
C VAL A 257 -18.02 2.36 7.10
N GLU A 258 -16.90 2.89 6.60
CA GLU A 258 -16.87 4.17 5.89
C GLU A 258 -16.65 3.91 4.39
N VAL A 259 -17.50 4.46 3.55
CA VAL A 259 -17.44 4.34 2.08
C VAL A 259 -17.47 5.74 1.48
N ARG A 260 -16.69 5.95 0.42
CA ARG A 260 -16.70 7.20 -0.33
C ARG A 260 -17.28 6.96 -1.71
N GLY A 261 -17.99 7.97 -2.21
CA GLY A 261 -18.63 7.93 -3.51
C GLY A 261 -18.72 9.31 -4.14
N THR A 262 -19.07 9.34 -5.42
CA THR A 262 -19.19 10.58 -6.21
C THR A 262 -20.32 10.44 -7.22
N SER A 263 -21.00 11.53 -7.56
CA SER A 263 -22.03 11.57 -8.60
C SER A 263 -21.99 12.91 -9.33
N GLY A 264 -22.42 12.93 -10.60
CA GLY A 264 -22.65 14.15 -11.38
C GLY A 264 -23.81 15.01 -10.87
N ILE A 265 -24.68 14.46 -10.02
CA ILE A 265 -25.80 15.18 -9.41
C ILE A 265 -25.25 16.18 -8.39
N THR A 266 -25.51 17.47 -8.59
CA THR A 266 -25.04 18.54 -7.68
C THR A 266 -25.78 18.51 -6.33
N PRO A 267 -25.18 19.01 -5.24
CA PRO A 267 -25.81 18.98 -3.92
C PRO A 267 -27.16 19.72 -3.86
N THR A 268 -27.36 20.71 -4.73
CA THR A 268 -28.60 21.48 -4.85
C THR A 268 -29.68 20.78 -5.66
N SER A 269 -29.30 19.97 -6.66
CA SER A 269 -30.23 19.17 -7.47
C SER A 269 -30.54 17.80 -6.85
N LEU A 270 -29.81 17.39 -5.81
CA LEU A 270 -30.05 16.14 -5.09
C LEU A 270 -31.42 16.15 -4.38
N ALA A 271 -32.29 15.21 -4.74
CA ALA A 271 -33.57 14.99 -4.09
C ALA A 271 -33.45 14.04 -2.90
N GLN A 272 -32.81 12.89 -3.11
CA GLN A 272 -32.64 11.86 -2.09
C GLN A 272 -31.46 10.94 -2.41
N LEU A 273 -30.96 10.26 -1.37
CA LEU A 273 -30.00 9.16 -1.47
C LEU A 273 -30.68 7.88 -1.03
N MET A 274 -30.39 6.78 -1.72
CA MET A 274 -30.85 5.45 -1.35
C MET A 274 -29.65 4.54 -1.16
N ILE A 275 -29.70 3.70 -0.14
CA ILE A 275 -28.80 2.55 -0.04
C ILE A 275 -29.64 1.33 -0.40
N VAL A 276 -29.26 0.64 -1.47
CA VAL A 276 -29.95 -0.55 -1.98
C VAL A 276 -29.06 -1.78 -1.87
N ASP A 277 -29.66 -2.96 -1.76
CA ASP A 277 -28.94 -4.22 -1.85
C ASP A 277 -28.80 -4.72 -3.31
N ALA A 278 -28.18 -5.89 -3.49
CA ALA A 278 -27.96 -6.54 -4.78
C ALA A 278 -29.25 -6.79 -5.58
N ASP A 279 -30.37 -6.98 -4.87
CA ASP A 279 -31.68 -7.23 -5.47
C ASP A 279 -32.42 -5.92 -5.81
N GLY A 280 -31.76 -4.77 -5.60
CA GLY A 280 -32.34 -3.44 -5.78
C GLY A 280 -33.32 -3.05 -4.66
N ARG A 281 -33.38 -3.80 -3.56
CA ARG A 281 -34.27 -3.50 -2.44
C ARG A 281 -33.66 -2.38 -1.60
N GLN A 282 -34.47 -1.37 -1.32
CA GLN A 282 -34.06 -0.23 -0.52
C GLN A 282 -33.86 -0.61 0.95
N LEU A 283 -32.64 -0.46 1.43
CA LEU A 283 -32.26 -0.64 2.83
C LEU A 283 -32.49 0.64 3.63
N VAL A 284 -32.09 1.79 3.08
CA VAL A 284 -32.22 3.11 3.72
C VAL A 284 -32.57 4.16 2.68
N LEU A 285 -33.42 5.11 3.06
CA LEU A 285 -33.73 6.32 2.28
C LEU A 285 -33.31 7.55 3.08
N LEU A 286 -32.48 8.40 2.49
CA LEU A 286 -32.05 9.67 3.07
C LEU A 286 -32.59 10.82 2.22
N PRO A 287 -33.68 11.49 2.63
CA PRO A 287 -34.16 12.67 1.92
C PRO A 287 -33.12 13.79 2.04
N ALA A 288 -32.68 14.34 0.90
CA ALA A 288 -31.73 15.45 0.86
C ALA A 288 -32.42 16.81 1.05
N ARG A 289 -33.76 16.81 0.96
CA ARG A 289 -34.62 17.96 1.15
C ARG A 289 -35.61 17.69 2.28
N PRO A 290 -35.94 18.69 3.11
CA PRO A 290 -37.04 18.56 4.04
C PRO A 290 -38.35 18.33 3.27
N ALA A 291 -39.21 17.48 3.84
CA ALA A 291 -40.55 17.20 3.34
C ALA A 291 -41.50 18.41 3.50
#